data_AF-A0A350IKG0-F1
#
_entry.id   AF-A0A350IKG0-F1
#
_cell.length_a   1.000
_cell.length_b   1.000
_cell.length_c   1.000
_cell.angle_alpha   90.00
_cell.angle_beta   90.00
_cell.angle_gamma   90.00
#
_symmetry.space_group_name_H-M   'P 1'
#
loop_
_entity.id
_entity.type
_entity.pdbx_description
1 polymer ?
#
loop_
_entity_poly.entity_id
_entity_poly.type
_entity_poly.pdbx_seq_one_letter_code
_entity_poly.pdbx_strand_id
1 'polypeptide(L)'
;MKERKKIKTSDIVKNLLVVIILIVSIYYSLKGIDLVQLWNYIKTANIWFIIIPIPIMILSHLARATRWKVILEPIKKDVKIRNLFSTVMIGYAVNNIIPRGGEIVRPWVYAKQEKISFSATIATIVLERLLDLLMLVLLFVLVFFYYSDKILAVLPPS
;
A
#
# COMPACT_ATOMS: atom_id res chain seq x y z
N MET A 1 2.40 32.92 15.78
CA MET A 1 2.76 32.23 17.04
C MET A 1 2.38 30.75 16.89
N LYS A 2 3.33 29.82 16.72
CA LYS A 2 3.04 28.37 16.56
C LYS A 2 2.83 27.77 17.96
N GLU A 3 1.61 27.36 18.29
CA GLU A 3 1.34 26.57 19.49
C GLU A 3 2.17 25.28 19.44
N ARG A 4 3.04 25.08 20.45
CA ARG A 4 3.74 23.80 20.63
C ARG A 4 2.71 22.76 21.07
N LYS A 5 2.38 21.80 20.20
CA LYS A 5 1.62 20.60 20.59
C LYS A 5 2.31 19.95 21.79
N LYS A 6 1.64 19.91 22.95
CA LYS A 6 2.10 19.14 24.12
C LYS A 6 2.14 17.67 23.74
N ILE A 7 3.33 17.07 23.81
CA ILE A 7 3.53 15.64 23.54
C ILE A 7 2.81 14.86 24.64
N LYS A 8 1.87 14.00 24.27
CA LYS A 8 1.14 13.14 25.24
C LYS A 8 2.02 11.94 25.59
N THR A 9 2.01 11.52 26.86
CA THR A 9 2.73 10.34 27.34
C THR A 9 2.38 9.07 26.54
N SER A 10 1.13 8.95 26.08
CA SER A 10 0.68 7.86 25.20
C SER A 10 1.42 7.79 23.87
N ASP A 11 1.80 8.94 23.30
CA ASP A 11 2.51 9.01 22.02
C ASP A 11 3.97 8.56 22.19
N ILE A 12 4.58 8.89 23.33
CA ILE A 12 5.95 8.47 23.68
C ILE A 12 6.00 6.96 23.87
N VAL A 13 5.08 6.39 24.65
CA VAL A 13 5.01 4.93 24.87
C VAL A 13 4.79 4.19 23.56
N LYS A 14 3.87 4.67 22.70
CA LYS A 14 3.61 4.06 21.39
C LYS A 14 4.86 4.09 20.50
N ASN A 15 5.55 5.22 20.41
CA ASN A 15 6.76 5.33 19.59
C ASN A 15 7.88 4.45 20.13
N LEU A 16 8.04 4.37 21.44
CA LEU A 16 9.03 3.49 22.08
C LEU A 16 8.74 2.02 21.77
N LEU A 17 7.47 1.60 21.86
CA LEU A 17 7.06 0.23 21.48
C LEU A 17 7.38 -0.06 20.02
N VAL A 18 7.08 0.87 19.09
CA VAL A 18 7.41 0.70 17.66
C VAL A 18 8.93 0.54 17.46
N VAL A 19 9.74 1.37 18.13
CA VAL A 19 11.21 1.28 18.03
C VAL A 19 11.72 -0.04 18.59
N ILE A 20 11.20 -0.51 19.74
CA ILE A 20 11.58 -1.80 20.32
C ILE A 20 11.23 -2.93 19.35
N ILE A 21 10.01 -2.94 18.80
CA ILE A 21 9.59 -3.95 17.83
C ILE A 21 10.50 -3.94 16.60
N LEU A 22 10.87 -2.76 16.07
CA LEU A 22 11.79 -2.64 14.95
C LEU A 22 13.17 -3.21 15.26
N ILE A 23 13.76 -2.85 16.41
CA ILE A 23 15.08 -3.34 16.82
C ILE A 23 15.06 -4.86 16.98
N VAL A 24 14.05 -5.39 17.68
CA VAL A 24 13.89 -6.83 17.89
C VAL A 24 13.72 -7.56 16.54
N SER A 25 12.90 -7.03 15.64
CA SER A 25 12.68 -7.63 14.31
C SER A 25 13.96 -7.64 13.47
N ILE A 26 14.71 -6.54 13.46
CA ILE A 26 16.00 -6.45 12.75
C ILE A 26 17.00 -7.43 13.37
N TYR A 27 17.09 -7.48 14.69
CA TYR A 27 17.96 -8.42 15.39
C TYR A 27 17.67 -9.87 14.99
N TYR A 28 16.41 -10.31 15.07
CA TYR A 28 16.03 -11.66 14.66
C TYR A 28 16.21 -11.90 13.16
N SER A 29 16.00 -10.89 12.32
CA SER A 29 16.21 -11.00 10.88
C SER A 29 17.67 -11.16 10.50
N LEU A 30 18.60 -10.57 11.26
CA LEU A 30 20.04 -10.63 10.98
C LEU A 30 20.76 -11.71 11.80
N LYS A 31 20.10 -12.26 12.81
CA LYS A 31 20.67 -13.31 13.66
C LYS A 31 21.00 -14.54 12.81
N GLY A 32 22.29 -14.88 12.76
CA GLY A 32 22.79 -16.02 11.98
C GLY A 32 23.11 -15.72 10.52
N ILE A 33 23.01 -14.45 10.08
CA ILE A 33 23.43 -14.03 8.74
C ILE A 33 24.90 -13.58 8.77
N ASP A 34 25.73 -14.15 7.89
CA ASP A 34 27.07 -13.63 7.60
C ASP A 34 26.95 -12.35 6.75
N LEU A 35 27.26 -11.21 7.36
CA LEU A 35 27.17 -9.89 6.73
C LEU A 35 28.13 -9.73 5.54
N VAL A 36 29.28 -10.42 5.55
CA VAL A 36 30.24 -10.38 4.44
C VAL A 36 29.67 -11.12 3.24
N GLN A 37 29.08 -12.30 3.47
CA GLN A 37 28.39 -13.04 2.40
C GLN A 37 27.16 -12.29 1.88
N LEU A 38 26.35 -11.70 2.77
CA LEU A 38 25.21 -10.86 2.37
C LEU A 38 25.63 -9.72 1.44
N TRP A 39 26.72 -9.02 1.78
CA TRP A 39 27.25 -7.94 0.95
C TRP A 39 27.72 -8.43 -0.42
N ASN A 40 28.34 -9.61 -0.49
CA ASN A 40 28.72 -10.22 -1.75
C ASN A 40 27.49 -10.54 -2.60
N TYR A 41 26.41 -11.10 -2.01
CA TYR A 41 25.16 -11.33 -2.72
C TYR A 41 24.53 -10.06 -3.27
N ILE A 42 24.57 -8.95 -2.52
CA ILE A 42 24.06 -7.65 -3.00
C ILE A 42 24.87 -7.16 -4.21
N LYS A 43 26.20 -7.31 -4.17
CA LYS A 43 27.09 -6.89 -5.27
C LYS A 43 26.93 -7.73 -6.53
N THR A 44 26.75 -9.04 -6.38
CA THR A 44 26.60 -9.97 -7.50
C THR A 44 25.15 -10.17 -7.92
N ALA A 45 24.21 -9.46 -7.27
CA ALA A 45 22.79 -9.56 -7.58
C ALA A 45 22.54 -9.16 -9.03
N ASN A 46 21.76 -9.97 -9.72
CA ASN A 46 21.41 -9.70 -11.10
C ASN A 46 20.48 -8.48 -11.17
N ILE A 47 20.94 -7.42 -11.84
CA ILE A 47 20.22 -6.15 -12.01
C ILE A 47 18.85 -6.31 -12.69
N TRP A 48 18.65 -7.38 -13.47
CA TRP A 48 17.36 -7.68 -14.11
C TRP A 48 16.22 -7.86 -13.11
N PHE A 49 16.49 -8.35 -11.89
CA PHE A 49 15.48 -8.44 -10.83
C PHE A 49 15.00 -7.07 -10.33
N ILE A 50 15.78 -6.00 -10.55
CA ILE A 50 15.39 -4.62 -10.22
C ILE A 50 14.70 -3.96 -11.42
N ILE A 51 15.22 -4.19 -12.63
CA ILE A 51 14.73 -3.53 -13.84
C ILE A 51 13.35 -4.05 -14.26
N ILE A 52 13.12 -5.37 -14.25
CA ILE A 52 11.87 -5.99 -14.74
C ILE A 52 10.63 -5.52 -13.96
N PRO A 53 10.65 -5.40 -12.61
CA PRO A 53 9.51 -4.91 -11.87
C PRO A 53 9.12 -3.46 -12.16
N ILE A 54 10.04 -2.60 -12.63
CA ILE A 54 9.76 -1.17 -12.87
C ILE A 54 8.58 -0.96 -13.85
N PRO A 55 8.62 -1.50 -15.10
CA PRO A 55 7.48 -1.36 -16.01
C PRO A 55 6.22 -2.04 -15.46
N ILE A 56 6.34 -3.18 -14.78
CA ILE A 56 5.20 -3.88 -14.16
C ILE A 56 4.54 -2.99 -13.10
N MET A 57 5.34 -2.30 -12.28
CA MET A 57 4.86 -1.34 -11.29
C MET A 57 4.15 -0.20 -12.00
N ILE A 58 4.72 0.41 -13.03
CA ILE A 58 4.06 1.51 -13.77
C ILE A 58 2.72 1.05 -14.34
N LEU A 59 2.68 -0.13 -14.96
CA LEU A 59 1.45 -0.73 -15.49
C LEU A 59 0.42 -0.99 -14.39
N SER A 60 0.85 -1.47 -13.22
CA SER A 60 -0.03 -1.64 -12.05
C SER A 60 -0.65 -0.33 -11.57
N HIS A 61 0.14 0.75 -11.53
CA HIS A 61 -0.36 2.09 -11.19
C HIS A 61 -1.33 2.63 -12.25
N LEU A 62 -1.06 2.35 -13.53
CA LEU A 62 -1.95 2.72 -14.63
C LEU A 62 -3.27 1.96 -14.55
N ALA A 63 -3.23 0.64 -14.31
CA ALA A 63 -4.42 -0.18 -14.11
C ALA A 63 -5.27 0.35 -12.94
N ARG A 64 -4.62 0.77 -11.85
CA ARG A 64 -5.30 1.41 -10.71
C ARG A 64 -5.97 2.73 -11.12
N ALA A 65 -5.29 3.57 -11.90
CA ALA A 65 -5.88 4.81 -12.41
C ALA A 65 -7.10 4.53 -13.30
N THR A 66 -7.04 3.50 -14.17
CA THR A 66 -8.15 3.09 -15.03
C THR A 66 -9.32 2.57 -14.22
N ARG A 67 -9.08 1.72 -13.22
CA ARG A 67 -10.12 1.28 -12.29
C ARG A 67 -10.79 2.46 -11.59
N TRP A 68 -9.99 3.40 -11.10
CA TRP A 68 -10.53 4.58 -10.42
C TRP A 68 -11.35 5.47 -11.36
N LYS A 69 -11.00 5.52 -12.66
CA LYS A 69 -11.80 6.18 -13.69
C LYS A 69 -13.23 5.61 -13.74
N VAL A 70 -13.37 4.29 -13.73
CA VAL A 70 -14.68 3.60 -13.76
C VAL A 70 -15.50 3.95 -12.51
N ILE A 71 -14.87 3.96 -11.34
CA ILE A 71 -15.55 4.31 -10.07
C ILE A 71 -16.01 5.78 -10.08
N LEU A 72 -15.26 6.67 -10.72
CA LEU A 72 -15.55 8.11 -10.79
C LEU A 72 -16.55 8.50 -11.88
N GLU A 73 -16.81 7.62 -12.84
CA GLU A 73 -17.69 7.88 -13.99
C GLU A 73 -19.09 8.40 -13.59
N PRO A 74 -19.75 7.90 -12.53
CA PRO A 74 -21.04 8.44 -12.08
C PRO A 74 -20.97 9.87 -11.51
N ILE A 75 -19.79 10.30 -11.04
CA ILE A 75 -19.57 11.62 -10.42
C ILE A 75 -19.16 12.65 -11.48
N LYS A 76 -18.28 12.25 -12.40
CA LYS A 76 -17.78 13.10 -13.48
C LYS A 76 -17.55 12.28 -14.74
N LYS A 77 -18.19 12.68 -15.83
CA LYS A 77 -17.95 12.11 -17.16
C LYS A 77 -16.64 12.63 -17.76
N ASP A 78 -16.10 11.87 -18.72
CA ASP A 78 -14.93 12.24 -19.54
C ASP A 78 -13.64 12.51 -18.77
N VAL A 79 -13.44 11.80 -17.65
CA VAL A 79 -12.21 11.90 -16.87
C VAL A 79 -11.00 11.46 -17.69
N LYS A 80 -9.99 12.34 -17.74
CA LYS A 80 -8.71 12.06 -18.41
C LYS A 80 -7.86 11.12 -17.56
N ILE A 81 -7.51 9.96 -18.10
CA ILE A 81 -6.68 8.96 -17.42
C ILE A 81 -5.34 9.52 -16.95
N ARG A 82 -4.76 10.47 -17.70
CA ARG A 82 -3.51 11.14 -17.35
C ARG A 82 -3.60 11.89 -16.02
N ASN A 83 -4.71 12.57 -15.76
CA ASN A 83 -4.91 13.35 -14.53
C ASN A 83 -5.08 12.41 -13.33
N LEU A 84 -5.83 11.31 -13.50
CA LEU A 84 -5.95 10.25 -12.51
C LEU A 84 -4.61 9.60 -12.21
N PHE A 85 -3.86 9.22 -13.24
CA PHE A 85 -2.55 8.58 -13.10
C PHE A 85 -1.56 9.49 -12.36
N SER A 86 -1.49 10.77 -12.73
CA SER A 86 -0.66 11.76 -12.02
C SER A 86 -1.03 11.84 -10.53
N THR A 87 -2.33 11.88 -10.23
CA THR A 87 -2.81 11.93 -8.85
C THR A 87 -2.51 10.64 -8.07
N VAL A 88 -2.62 9.48 -8.71
CA VAL A 88 -2.22 8.19 -8.13
C VAL A 88 -0.73 8.21 -7.80
N MET A 89 0.12 8.61 -8.74
CA MET A 89 1.57 8.71 -8.54
C MET A 89 1.94 9.67 -7.40
N ILE A 90 1.28 10.84 -7.30
CA ILE A 90 1.45 11.75 -6.16
C ILE A 90 1.09 11.06 -4.84
N GLY A 91 -0.04 10.34 -4.80
CA GLY A 91 -0.43 9.58 -3.62
C GLY A 91 0.63 8.56 -3.20
N TYR A 92 1.19 7.81 -4.15
CA TYR A 92 2.28 6.87 -3.86
C TYR A 92 3.57 7.55 -3.40
N ALA A 93 3.93 8.69 -4.00
CA ALA A 93 5.07 9.48 -3.55
C ALA A 93 4.89 9.94 -2.10
N VAL A 94 3.69 10.39 -1.71
CA VAL A 94 3.38 10.76 -0.32
C VAL A 94 3.46 9.54 0.60
N ASN A 95 2.99 8.37 0.18
CA ASN A 95 3.06 7.15 1.00
C ASN A 95 4.50 6.73 1.35
N ASN A 96 5.50 7.09 0.55
CA ASN A 96 6.92 6.86 0.86
C ASN A 96 7.44 7.76 1.98
N ILE A 97 6.81 8.92 2.21
CA ILE A 97 7.23 9.90 3.22
C ILE A 97 6.36 9.77 4.48
N ILE A 98 5.05 9.66 4.30
CA ILE A 98 4.04 9.63 5.35
C ILE A 98 3.23 8.34 5.17
N PRO A 99 3.32 7.37 6.11
CA PRO A 99 2.54 6.16 6.07
C PRO A 99 1.04 6.48 5.90
N ARG A 100 0.43 5.96 4.83
CA ARG A 100 -0.98 6.13 4.47
C ARG A 100 -1.42 7.58 4.16
N GLY A 101 -0.49 8.54 4.10
CA GLY A 101 -0.82 9.94 3.78
C GLY A 101 -1.37 10.11 2.35
N GLY A 102 -0.92 9.26 1.42
CA GLY A 102 -1.36 9.24 0.03
C GLY A 102 -2.84 8.93 -0.16
N GLU A 103 -3.47 8.25 0.81
CA GLU A 103 -4.90 7.90 0.77
C GLU A 103 -5.79 9.14 0.90
N ILE A 104 -5.32 10.17 1.59
CA ILE A 104 -6.01 11.46 1.73
C ILE A 104 -5.57 12.43 0.64
N VAL A 105 -4.27 12.45 0.33
CA VAL A 105 -3.72 13.39 -0.66
C VAL A 105 -4.23 13.11 -2.06
N ARG A 106 -4.32 11.85 -2.49
CA ARG A 106 -4.84 11.49 -3.82
C ARG A 106 -6.24 12.06 -4.08
N PRO A 107 -7.29 11.77 -3.28
CA PRO A 107 -8.60 12.34 -3.52
C PRO A 107 -8.63 13.87 -3.39
N TRP A 108 -7.79 14.46 -2.52
CA TRP A 108 -7.71 15.91 -2.36
C TRP A 108 -7.13 16.62 -3.59
N VAL A 109 -6.00 16.13 -4.10
CA VAL A 109 -5.35 16.66 -5.32
C VAL A 109 -6.31 16.55 -6.50
N TYR A 110 -6.95 15.38 -6.67
CA TYR A 110 -7.86 15.17 -7.78
C TYR A 110 -9.09 16.06 -7.71
N ALA A 111 -9.71 16.18 -6.53
CA ALA A 111 -10.84 17.08 -6.31
C ALA A 111 -10.51 18.53 -6.70
N LYS A 112 -9.29 18.99 -6.35
CA LYS A 112 -8.80 20.32 -6.72
C LYS A 112 -8.53 20.47 -8.22
N GLN A 113 -7.90 19.48 -8.86
CA GLN A 113 -7.58 19.50 -10.29
C GLN A 113 -8.84 19.50 -11.16
N GLU A 114 -9.82 18.67 -10.81
CA GLU A 114 -11.02 18.44 -11.61
C GLU A 114 -12.23 19.27 -11.16
N LYS A 115 -12.05 20.12 -10.13
CA LYS A 115 -13.08 20.99 -9.54
C LYS A 115 -14.34 20.23 -9.11
N ILE A 116 -14.15 19.09 -8.44
CA ILE A 116 -15.24 18.26 -7.89
C ILE A 116 -15.20 18.23 -6.37
N SER A 117 -16.27 17.75 -5.75
CA SER A 117 -16.36 17.60 -4.29
C SER A 117 -15.28 16.65 -3.76
N PHE A 118 -14.52 17.12 -2.76
CA PHE A 118 -13.56 16.27 -2.05
C PHE A 118 -14.26 15.11 -1.35
N SER A 119 -15.42 15.34 -0.74
CA SER A 119 -16.21 14.30 -0.07
C SER A 119 -16.66 13.21 -1.05
N ALA A 120 -17.11 13.59 -2.24
CA ALA A 120 -17.46 12.64 -3.29
C ALA A 120 -16.22 11.82 -3.73
N THR A 121 -15.07 12.47 -3.84
CA THR A 121 -13.83 11.79 -4.23
C THR A 121 -13.33 10.84 -3.14
N ILE A 122 -13.38 11.22 -1.86
CA ILE A 122 -13.10 10.33 -0.72
C ILE A 122 -14.04 9.12 -0.71
N ALA A 123 -15.33 9.31 -0.99
CA ALA A 123 -16.30 8.21 -1.05
C ALA A 123 -15.89 7.15 -2.09
N THR A 124 -15.34 7.56 -3.24
CA THR A 124 -14.81 6.60 -4.23
C THR A 124 -13.63 5.80 -3.71
N ILE A 125 -12.78 6.38 -2.85
CA ILE A 125 -11.66 5.65 -2.22
C ILE A 125 -12.19 4.62 -1.23
N VAL A 126 -13.19 4.98 -0.42
CA VAL A 126 -13.81 4.03 0.51
C VAL A 126 -14.45 2.86 -0.25
N LEU A 127 -15.19 3.15 -1.33
CA LEU A 127 -15.77 2.13 -2.19
C LEU A 127 -14.68 1.23 -2.80
N GLU A 128 -13.59 1.83 -3.28
CA GLU A 128 -12.42 1.09 -3.77
C GLU A 128 -11.88 0.10 -2.71
N ARG A 129 -11.75 0.53 -1.45
CA ARG A 129 -11.27 -0.34 -0.36
C ARG A 129 -12.24 -1.45 -0.02
N LEU A 130 -13.53 -1.16 -0.02
CA LEU A 130 -14.56 -2.17 0.22
C LEU A 130 -14.48 -3.27 -0.84
N LEU A 131 -14.38 -2.88 -2.12
CA LEU A 131 -14.21 -3.83 -3.22
C LEU A 131 -12.91 -4.63 -3.11
N ASP A 132 -11.80 -3.98 -2.74
CA ASP A 132 -10.52 -4.67 -2.50
C ASP A 132 -10.63 -5.73 -1.39
N LEU A 133 -11.29 -5.39 -0.27
CA LEU A 133 -11.51 -6.30 0.84
C LEU A 133 -12.42 -7.48 0.47
N LEU A 134 -13.50 -7.21 -0.26
CA LEU A 134 -14.42 -8.25 -0.75
C LEU A 134 -13.69 -9.22 -1.69
N MET A 135 -12.89 -8.70 -2.62
CA MET A 135 -12.08 -9.52 -3.52
C MET A 135 -11.03 -10.33 -2.76
N LEU A 136 -10.39 -9.74 -1.75
CA LEU A 136 -9.43 -10.44 -0.91
C LEU A 136 -10.09 -11.61 -0.16
N VAL A 137 -11.24 -11.39 0.46
CA VAL A 137 -11.99 -12.45 1.17
C VAL A 137 -12.43 -13.53 0.20
N LEU A 138 -12.94 -13.16 -0.98
CA LEU A 138 -13.34 -14.11 -2.00
C LEU A 138 -12.17 -14.99 -2.45
N LEU A 139 -11.03 -14.38 -2.79
CA LEU A 139 -9.83 -15.11 -3.21
C LEU A 139 -9.30 -16.01 -2.09
N PHE A 140 -9.32 -15.53 -0.83
CA PHE A 140 -8.92 -16.33 0.32
C PHE A 140 -9.79 -17.58 0.46
N VAL A 141 -11.12 -17.43 0.37
CA VAL A 141 -12.06 -18.54 0.44
C VAL A 141 -11.85 -19.52 -0.72
N LEU A 142 -11.66 -19.03 -1.94
CA LEU A 142 -11.40 -19.88 -3.11
C LEU A 142 -10.11 -20.70 -2.96
N VAL A 143 -9.02 -20.06 -2.51
CA VAL A 143 -7.74 -20.74 -2.26
C VAL A 143 -7.88 -21.75 -1.12
N PHE A 144 -8.60 -21.40 -0.05
CA PHE A 144 -8.86 -22.31 1.06
C PHE A 144 -9.58 -23.58 0.62
N PHE A 145 -10.66 -23.46 -0.17
CA PHE A 145 -11.37 -24.62 -0.68
C PHE A 145 -10.53 -25.43 -1.67
N TYR A 146 -9.79 -24.76 -2.57
CA TYR A 146 -8.93 -25.44 -3.54
C TYR A 146 -7.80 -26.25 -2.88
N TYR A 147 -7.29 -25.79 -1.73
CA TYR A 147 -6.24 -26.48 -0.96
C TYR A 147 -6.75 -27.18 0.30
N SER A 148 -8.07 -27.34 0.45
CA SER A 148 -8.68 -27.84 1.68
C SER A 148 -8.09 -29.18 2.13
N ASP A 149 -7.89 -30.12 1.22
CA ASP A 149 -7.27 -31.42 1.51
C ASP A 149 -5.84 -31.29 2.08
N LYS A 150 -5.02 -30.40 1.52
CA LYS A 150 -3.63 -30.18 1.99
C LYS A 150 -3.60 -29.43 3.33
N ILE A 151 -4.55 -28.52 3.54
CA ILE A 151 -4.66 -27.75 4.77
C ILE A 151 -5.10 -28.68 5.92
N LEU A 152 -6.11 -29.52 5.68
CA LEU A 152 -6.60 -30.48 6.67
C LEU A 152 -5.56 -31.54 7.02
N ALA A 153 -4.72 -31.95 6.06
CA ALA A 153 -3.63 -32.90 6.31
C ALA A 153 -2.50 -32.37 7.21
N VAL A 154 -2.34 -31.06 7.34
CA VAL A 154 -1.32 -30.41 8.20
C VAL A 154 -1.87 -30.09 9.59
N LEU A 155 -3.20 -30.06 9.75
CA LEU A 155 -3.83 -29.86 11.05
C LEU A 155 -3.72 -31.16 11.89
N PRO A 156 -3.45 -31.04 13.21
CA PRO A 156 -3.45 -32.20 14.08
C PRO A 156 -4.82 -32.90 14.01
N PRO A 157 -4.86 -34.25 13.97
CA PRO A 157 -6.11 -34.98 13.90
C PRO A 157 -6.95 -34.66 15.13
N SER A 158 -8.22 -34.32 14.90
CA SER A 158 -9.24 -34.11 15.93
C SER A 158 -9.69 -35.43 16.54
#